data_AF-A0A9F5N1Y3-F1
#
_entry.id   AF-A0A9F5N1Y3-F1
#
_cell.length_a   1.000
_cell.length_b   1.000
_cell.length_c   1.000
_cell.angle_alpha   90.00
_cell.angle_beta   90.00
_cell.angle_gamma   90.00
#
_symmetry.space_group_name_H-M   'P 1'
#
loop_
_entity.id
_entity.type
_entity.pdbx_description
1 polymer ?
#
loop_
_entity_poly.entity_id
_entity_poly.type
_entity_poly.pdbx_seq_one_letter_code
_entity_poly.pdbx_strand_id
1 'polypeptide(L)'
;MNQSVVVSKAKNTIVYYVTSSSNRTTAVLFDCKNGYVCYKLPGQSNCYLKRMDARDHSAAQASFNLSEHKEGPPVLPSDSTQYYREFLGVVPGSLVRPAEAGEAARALCEEAPIRWVKKKDDPPKQRLIYLCIDICFPSNICVSICFYYLPE
;
A
#
# COMPACT_ATOMS: atom_id res chain seq x y z
N MET A 1 4.33 12.02 -11.86
CA MET A 1 3.66 11.17 -10.84
C MET A 1 3.23 12.11 -9.73
N ASN A 2 1.95 12.12 -9.38
CA ASN A 2 1.46 12.97 -8.29
C ASN A 2 1.10 12.06 -7.11
N GLN A 3 1.50 12.46 -5.90
CA GLN A 3 1.20 11.69 -4.70
C GLN A 3 0.64 12.62 -3.62
N SER A 4 -0.45 12.21 -3.01
CA SER A 4 -1.00 12.85 -1.82
C SER A 4 -1.16 11.84 -0.69
N VAL A 5 -1.22 12.35 0.54
CA VAL A 5 -1.35 11.53 1.74
C VAL A 5 -2.45 12.11 2.62
N VAL A 6 -3.29 11.23 3.16
CA VAL A 6 -4.33 11.58 4.13
C VAL A 6 -4.04 10.80 5.41
N VAL A 7 -3.77 11.51 6.50
CA VAL A 7 -3.49 10.92 7.81
C VAL A 7 -4.69 11.17 8.73
N SER A 8 -5.24 10.12 9.33
CA SER A 8 -6.32 10.21 10.31
C SER A 8 -5.88 9.60 11.63
N LYS A 9 -5.49 10.46 12.59
CA LYS A 9 -5.11 10.04 13.94
C LYS A 9 -6.27 9.38 14.69
N ALA A 10 -7.47 9.95 14.59
CA ALA A 10 -8.67 9.42 15.24
C ALA A 10 -9.04 8.01 14.79
N LYS A 11 -8.82 7.69 13.50
CA LYS A 11 -9.07 6.35 12.94
C LYS A 11 -7.85 5.44 12.98
N ASN A 12 -6.68 5.96 13.37
CA ASN A 12 -5.38 5.30 13.28
C ASN A 12 -5.08 4.76 11.88
N THR A 13 -5.31 5.59 10.85
CA THR A 13 -5.14 5.22 9.44
C THR A 13 -4.33 6.25 8.66
N ILE A 14 -3.63 5.77 7.63
CA ILE A 14 -2.95 6.60 6.64
C ILE A 14 -3.32 6.09 5.25
N VAL A 15 -3.66 6.98 4.32
CA VAL A 15 -3.94 6.63 2.93
C VAL A 15 -3.04 7.42 2.00
N TYR A 16 -2.26 6.71 1.20
CA TYR A 16 -1.51 7.28 0.09
C TYR A 16 -2.31 7.15 -1.20
N TYR A 17 -2.47 8.26 -1.91
CA TYR A 17 -2.99 8.26 -3.28
C TYR A 17 -1.85 8.55 -4.24
N VAL A 18 -1.64 7.64 -5.17
CA VAL A 18 -0.56 7.69 -6.15
C VAL A 18 -1.19 7.72 -7.54
N THR A 19 -1.08 8.85 -8.23
CA THR A 19 -1.62 9.05 -9.58
C THR A 19 -0.51 9.00 -10.62
N SER A 20 -0.63 8.04 -11.55
CA SER A 20 0.27 7.90 -12.69
C SER A 20 0.07 9.01 -13.73
N SER A 21 1.01 9.14 -14.69
CA SER A 21 0.86 10.04 -15.84
C SER A 21 -0.35 9.69 -16.73
N SER A 22 -0.77 8.42 -16.72
CA SER A 22 -1.97 7.94 -17.41
C SER A 22 -3.28 8.20 -16.64
N ASN A 23 -3.24 9.08 -15.62
CA ASN A 23 -4.37 9.46 -14.77
C ASN A 23 -5.05 8.27 -14.07
N ARG A 24 -4.26 7.24 -13.74
CA ARG A 24 -4.72 6.09 -12.97
C ARG A 24 -4.26 6.26 -11.53
N THR A 25 -5.20 6.27 -10.59
CA THR A 25 -4.92 6.47 -9.17
C THR A 25 -4.94 5.15 -8.43
N THR A 26 -3.84 4.85 -7.74
CA THR A 26 -3.74 3.76 -6.76
C THR A 26 -3.94 4.33 -5.38
N ALA A 27 -4.68 3.64 -4.52
CA ALA A 27 -4.80 3.98 -3.11
C ALA A 27 -4.17 2.88 -2.24
N VAL A 28 -3.34 3.29 -1.28
CA VAL A 28 -2.66 2.39 -0.34
C VAL A 28 -2.96 2.84 1.08
N LEU A 29 -3.76 2.05 1.77
CA LEU A 29 -4.19 2.28 3.14
C LEU A 29 -3.33 1.48 4.11
N PHE A 30 -2.81 2.15 5.12
CA PHE A 30 -2.26 1.57 6.34
C PHE A 30 -3.34 1.64 7.42
N ASP A 31 -3.97 0.51 7.72
CA ASP A 31 -4.88 0.33 8.85
C ASP A 31 -4.05 -0.12 10.06
N CYS A 32 -3.51 0.85 10.79
CA CYS A 32 -2.62 0.59 11.92
C CYS A 32 -3.37 0.03 13.13
N LYS A 33 -4.69 0.22 13.19
CA LYS A 33 -5.55 -0.37 14.22
C LYS A 33 -5.63 -1.90 14.06
N ASN A 34 -5.75 -2.39 12.84
CA ASN A 34 -5.85 -3.83 12.57
C ASN A 34 -4.52 -4.47 12.12
N GLY A 35 -3.47 -3.67 11.87
CA GLY A 35 -2.17 -4.14 11.41
C GLY A 35 -2.16 -4.60 9.96
N TYR A 36 -2.90 -3.91 9.08
CA TYR A 36 -3.05 -4.27 7.67
C TYR A 36 -2.64 -3.17 6.70
N VAL A 37 -2.08 -3.58 5.56
CA VAL A 37 -1.92 -2.71 4.38
C VAL A 37 -2.91 -3.15 3.31
N CYS A 38 -3.76 -2.24 2.85
CA CYS A 38 -4.76 -2.50 1.81
C CYS A 38 -4.42 -1.72 0.55
N TYR A 39 -4.43 -2.39 -0.59
CA TYR A 39 -4.12 -1.84 -1.91
C TYR A 39 -5.37 -1.87 -2.79
N LYS A 40 -5.83 -0.70 -3.23
CA LYS A 40 -6.86 -0.53 -4.28
C LYS A 40 -6.17 -0.06 -5.55
N LEU A 41 -6.02 -0.98 -6.51
CA LEU A 41 -5.30 -0.75 -7.75
C LEU A 41 -6.27 -0.35 -8.88
N PRO A 42 -5.89 0.59 -9.76
CA PRO A 42 -6.77 1.08 -10.81
C PRO A 42 -7.04 0.00 -11.87
N GLY A 43 -8.31 -0.19 -12.20
CA GLY A 43 -8.75 -1.17 -13.20
C GLY A 43 -8.68 -2.63 -12.73
N GLN A 44 -8.39 -2.88 -11.45
CA GLN A 44 -8.48 -4.21 -10.85
C GLN A 44 -9.84 -4.40 -10.20
N SER A 45 -10.44 -5.59 -10.40
CA SER A 45 -11.73 -5.97 -9.80
C SER A 45 -11.63 -6.38 -8.33
N ASN A 46 -10.42 -6.53 -7.80
CA ASN A 46 -10.17 -6.92 -6.42
C ASN A 46 -9.27 -5.89 -5.74
N CYS A 47 -9.48 -5.71 -4.44
CA CYS A 47 -8.51 -5.13 -3.52
C CYS A 47 -7.59 -6.21 -2.96
N TYR A 48 -6.43 -5.79 -2.47
CA TYR A 48 -5.43 -6.69 -1.92
C TYR A 48 -5.07 -6.31 -0.49
N LEU A 49 -5.03 -7.27 0.42
CA LEU A 49 -4.76 -7.06 1.84
C LEU A 49 -3.52 -7.84 2.27
N LYS A 50 -2.58 -7.14 2.90
CA LYS A 50 -1.34 -7.67 3.49
C LYS A 50 -1.35 -7.43 4.99
N ARG A 51 -0.75 -8.33 5.76
CA ARG A 51 -0.36 -8.01 7.15
C ARG A 51 0.85 -7.09 7.14
N MET A 52 0.85 -6.09 8.02
CA MET A 52 1.99 -5.20 8.19
C MET A 52 3.20 -5.99 8.69
N ASP A 53 4.37 -5.70 8.13
CA ASP A 53 5.66 -6.08 8.69
C ASP A 53 6.28 -4.92 9.49
N ALA A 54 7.46 -5.15 10.08
CA ALA A 54 8.15 -4.14 10.88
C ALA A 54 8.47 -2.85 10.10
N ARG A 55 8.71 -2.94 8.78
CA ARG A 55 8.95 -1.76 7.94
C ARG A 55 7.66 -1.01 7.67
N ASP A 56 6.56 -1.71 7.42
CA ASP A 56 5.24 -1.07 7.26
C ASP A 56 4.86 -0.28 8.52
N HIS A 57 5.07 -0.88 9.71
CA HIS A 57 4.85 -0.21 10.99
C HIS A 57 5.73 1.04 11.16
N SER A 58 7.02 0.93 10.84
CA SER A 58 7.94 2.07 10.91
C SER A 58 7.57 3.20 9.95
N ALA A 59 7.15 2.88 8.72
CA ALA A 59 6.73 3.86 7.72
C ALA A 59 5.44 4.57 8.14
N ALA A 60 4.48 3.83 8.71
CA ALA A 60 3.27 4.40 9.27
C ALA A 60 3.57 5.36 10.43
N GLN A 61 4.42 4.94 11.38
CA GLN A 61 4.80 5.79 12.51
C GLN A 61 5.48 7.09 12.06
N ALA A 62 6.39 7.03 11.10
CA ALA A 62 7.05 8.21 10.55
C ALA A 62 6.04 9.21 9.96
N SER A 63 4.97 8.70 9.35
CA SER A 63 3.92 9.52 8.73
C SER A 63 3.04 10.20 9.78
N PHE A 64 2.71 9.49 10.87
CA PHE A 64 2.02 10.12 12.01
C PHE A 64 2.87 11.22 12.63
N ASN A 65 4.16 10.96 12.89
CA ASN A 65 5.07 11.94 13.49
C ASN A 65 5.21 13.21 12.62
N LEU A 66 5.34 13.03 11.29
CA LEU A 66 5.46 14.17 10.39
C LEU A 66 4.17 15.01 10.33
N SER A 67 3.00 14.36 10.43
CA SER A 67 1.71 15.06 10.53
C SER A 67 1.58 15.92 11.79
N GLU A 68 2.37 15.66 12.85
CA GLU A 68 2.38 16.48 14.06
C GLU A 68 3.23 17.75 13.90
N HIS A 69 4.16 17.74 12.94
CA HIS A 69 5.22 18.75 12.83
C HIS A 69 5.18 19.61 11.56
N LYS A 70 4.24 19.38 10.62
CA LYS A 70 4.11 20.20 9.40
C LYS A 70 2.67 20.48 8.97
N GLU A 71 2.34 21.78 8.90
CA GLU A 71 1.43 22.34 7.90
C GLU A 71 2.27 22.72 6.67
N GLY A 72 2.40 21.82 5.69
CA GLY A 72 3.14 22.12 4.46
C GLY A 72 3.25 20.91 3.52
N PRO A 73 3.40 21.13 2.21
CA PRO A 73 3.39 20.04 1.23
C PRO A 73 4.53 19.03 1.48
N PRO A 74 4.33 17.74 1.11
CA PRO A 74 5.32 16.70 1.31
C PRO A 74 6.64 17.09 0.63
N VAL A 75 7.74 16.92 1.35
CA VAL A 75 9.09 17.24 0.86
C VAL A 75 9.43 16.31 -0.31
N LEU A 76 9.85 16.89 -1.43
CA LEU A 76 10.36 16.17 -2.60
C LEU A 76 11.66 15.42 -2.26
N PRO A 77 11.99 14.34 -2.99
CA PRO A 77 13.09 13.44 -2.63
C PRO A 77 14.46 14.14 -2.71
N SER A 78 15.31 13.89 -1.72
CA SER A 78 16.74 14.25 -1.69
C SER A 78 17.58 13.21 -2.45
N ASP A 79 18.83 13.54 -2.81
CA ASP A 79 19.85 12.61 -3.35
C ASP A 79 20.10 11.35 -2.49
N SER A 80 19.62 11.35 -1.24
CA SER A 80 19.70 10.23 -0.29
C SER A 80 18.49 9.27 -0.29
N THR A 81 17.57 9.41 -1.25
CA THR A 81 16.33 8.62 -1.28
C THR A 81 16.62 7.14 -1.50
N GLN A 82 16.19 6.30 -0.55
CA GLN A 82 16.40 4.86 -0.64
C GLN A 82 15.26 4.21 -1.43
N TYR A 83 15.61 3.32 -2.35
CA TYR A 83 14.64 2.58 -3.17
C TYR A 83 14.69 1.09 -2.82
N TYR A 84 13.53 0.53 -2.50
CA TYR A 84 13.38 -0.90 -2.27
C TYR A 84 12.27 -1.48 -3.13
N ARG A 85 12.31 -2.79 -3.35
CA ARG A 85 11.27 -3.52 -4.09
C ARG A 85 10.68 -4.60 -3.20
N GLU A 86 9.37 -4.75 -3.27
CA GLU A 86 8.64 -5.81 -2.58
C GLU A 86 7.78 -6.59 -3.58
N PHE A 87 7.77 -7.91 -3.45
CA PHE A 87 6.96 -8.79 -4.28
C PHE A 87 5.79 -9.32 -3.47
N LEU A 88 4.58 -9.07 -3.96
CA LEU A 88 3.33 -9.51 -3.35
C LEU A 88 2.65 -10.55 -4.23
N GLY A 89 2.60 -11.77 -3.74
CA GLY A 89 1.89 -12.87 -4.37
C GLY A 89 0.42 -12.89 -3.95
N VAL A 90 -0.51 -12.86 -4.92
CA VAL A 90 -1.93 -13.10 -4.68
C VAL A 90 -2.14 -14.56 -4.32
N VAL A 91 -2.68 -14.81 -3.12
CA VAL A 91 -2.88 -16.18 -2.62
C VAL A 91 -4.13 -16.78 -3.30
N PRO A 92 -4.07 -17.97 -3.91
CA PRO A 92 -5.24 -18.61 -4.51
C PRO A 92 -6.33 -18.88 -3.46
N GLY A 93 -7.61 -18.77 -3.85
CA GLY A 93 -8.76 -19.01 -2.96
C GLY A 93 -8.90 -18.07 -1.74
N SER A 94 -8.10 -17.02 -1.65
CA SER A 94 -7.90 -16.25 -0.40
C SER A 94 -8.81 -15.03 -0.19
N LEU A 95 -10.10 -15.18 -0.47
CA LEU A 95 -11.05 -14.10 -0.19
C LEU A 95 -11.07 -13.76 1.31
N VAL A 96 -10.91 -12.48 1.62
CA VAL A 96 -10.98 -11.96 2.98
C VAL A 96 -12.45 -11.79 3.36
N ARG A 97 -12.86 -12.31 4.52
CA ARG A 97 -14.22 -12.06 5.03
C ARG A 97 -14.37 -10.59 5.42
N PRO A 98 -15.52 -9.95 5.19
CA PRO A 98 -15.72 -8.54 5.55
C PRO A 98 -15.44 -8.23 7.03
N ALA A 99 -15.81 -9.14 7.94
CA ALA A 99 -15.53 -8.96 9.36
C ALA A 99 -14.02 -8.97 9.71
N GLU A 100 -13.19 -9.59 8.87
CA GLU A 100 -11.75 -9.76 9.09
C GLU A 100 -10.92 -8.64 8.43
N ALA A 101 -11.46 -7.97 7.39
CA ALA A 101 -10.74 -6.97 6.61
C ALA A 101 -10.51 -5.64 7.36
N GLY A 102 -11.30 -5.36 8.39
CA GLY A 102 -11.34 -4.05 9.05
C GLY A 102 -12.22 -3.05 8.32
N GLU A 103 -12.79 -2.10 9.07
CA GLU A 103 -13.72 -1.09 8.54
C GLU A 103 -13.07 -0.19 7.50
N ALA A 104 -11.81 0.24 7.74
CA ALA A 104 -11.11 1.16 6.87
C ALA A 104 -10.81 0.53 5.49
N ALA A 105 -10.38 -0.74 5.46
CA ALA A 105 -10.13 -1.45 4.21
C ALA A 105 -11.43 -1.65 3.42
N ARG A 106 -12.53 -2.00 4.10
CA ARG A 106 -13.86 -2.10 3.47
C ARG A 106 -14.32 -0.77 2.89
N ALA A 107 -14.17 0.32 3.64
CA ALA A 107 -14.55 1.64 3.17
C ALA A 107 -13.72 2.06 1.94
N LEU A 108 -12.42 1.74 1.91
CA LEU A 108 -11.58 2.03 0.74
C LEU A 108 -12.02 1.20 -0.48
N CYS A 109 -12.29 -0.08 -0.28
CA CYS A 109 -12.57 -1.04 -1.35
C CYS A 109 -14.02 -1.04 -1.83
N GLU A 110 -14.92 -0.36 -1.12
CA GLU A 110 -16.35 -0.27 -1.45
C GLU A 110 -16.95 -1.69 -1.58
N GLU A 111 -17.44 -2.06 -2.76
CA GLU A 111 -18.03 -3.37 -3.05
C GLU A 111 -17.00 -4.37 -3.63
N ALA A 112 -15.77 -3.93 -3.90
CA ALA A 112 -14.75 -4.78 -4.50
C ALA A 112 -14.32 -5.91 -3.52
N PRO A 113 -14.27 -7.17 -3.97
CA PRO A 113 -13.74 -8.27 -3.17
C PRO A 113 -12.30 -8.01 -2.73
N ILE A 114 -11.97 -8.40 -1.50
CA ILE A 114 -10.63 -8.25 -0.93
C ILE A 114 -9.96 -9.62 -0.91
N ARG A 115 -8.72 -9.71 -1.38
CA ARG A 115 -7.91 -10.94 -1.38
C ARG A 115 -6.65 -10.80 -0.55
N TRP A 116 -6.24 -11.88 0.11
CA TRP A 116 -4.95 -11.90 0.80
C TRP A 116 -3.80 -11.92 -0.19
N VAL A 117 -2.80 -11.10 0.09
CA VAL A 117 -1.49 -11.16 -0.55
C VAL A 117 -0.41 -11.47 0.48
N LYS A 118 0.64 -12.15 0.04
CA LYS A 118 1.80 -12.47 0.88
C LYS A 118 3.06 -11.90 0.26
N LYS A 119 3.90 -11.32 1.12
CA LYS A 119 5.26 -10.93 0.78
C LYS A 119 6.10 -12.16 0.46
N LYS A 120 6.94 -12.03 -0.55
CA LYS A 120 7.90 -13.04 -0.98
C LYS A 120 9.27 -12.40 -1.14
N ASP A 121 10.27 -13.05 -0.59
CA ASP A 121 11.64 -12.53 -0.57
C ASP A 121 12.29 -12.64 -1.95
N ASP A 122 12.00 -13.72 -2.67
CA ASP A 122 12.52 -13.93 -4.01
C ASP A 122 11.63 -13.31 -5.09
N PRO A 123 12.22 -12.62 -6.09
CA PRO A 123 11.47 -12.18 -7.25
C PRO A 123 10.88 -13.42 -7.96
N PRO A 124 9.56 -13.46 -8.20
CA PRO A 124 9.01 -14.48 -9.09
C PRO A 124 9.66 -14.35 -10.47
N LYS A 125 9.57 -15.40 -11.30
CA LYS A 125 9.94 -15.29 -12.72
C LYS A 125 9.25 -14.04 -13.28
N GLN A 126 10.01 -13.09 -13.84
CA GLN A 126 9.52 -11.75 -14.23
C GLN A 126 8.20 -11.78 -15.02
N ARG A 127 7.99 -12.85 -15.80
CA ARG A 127 6.78 -13.14 -16.59
C ARG A 127 5.48 -13.20 -15.79
N LEU A 128 5.56 -13.43 -14.47
CA LEU A 128 4.40 -13.52 -13.58
C LEU A 128 4.01 -12.17 -12.97
N ILE A 129 4.90 -11.18 -13.04
CA ILE A 129 4.64 -9.83 -12.52
C ILE A 129 3.77 -9.09 -13.52
N TYR A 130 2.59 -8.66 -13.11
CA TYR A 130 1.65 -7.97 -13.99
C TYR A 130 1.49 -6.49 -13.66
N LEU A 131 1.94 -6.04 -12.48
CA LEU A 131 1.83 -4.64 -12.06
C LEU A 131 2.86 -4.32 -10.98
N CYS A 132 3.54 -3.18 -11.11
CA CYS A 132 4.30 -2.57 -10.02
C CYS A 132 3.78 -1.16 -9.76
N ILE A 133 3.72 -0.77 -8.50
CA ILE A 133 3.40 0.60 -8.07
C ILE A 133 4.55 1.14 -7.23
N ASP A 134 4.95 2.38 -7.47
CA ASP A 134 5.97 3.02 -6.64
C ASP A 134 5.27 3.94 -5.63
N ILE A 135 5.64 3.83 -4.36
CA ILE A 135 5.09 4.64 -3.27
C ILE A 135 6.27 5.28 -2.56
N CYS A 136 6.28 6.61 -2.42
CA CYS A 136 7.36 7.31 -1.75
C CYS A 136 6.90 7.86 -0.40
N PHE A 137 7.44 7.33 0.68
CA PHE A 137 7.14 7.77 2.03
C PHE A 137 7.88 9.06 2.38
N PRO A 138 7.34 9.89 3.29
CA PRO A 138 7.98 11.13 3.72
C PRO A 138 9.36 10.95 4.38
N SER A 139 9.73 9.71 4.74
CA SER A 139 11.03 9.33 5.29
C SER A 139 12.14 9.20 4.23
N ASN A 140 11.97 9.78 3.03
CA ASN A 140 12.87 9.61 1.87
C ASN A 140 13.08 8.13 1.49
N ILE A 141 12.05 7.31 1.62
CA ILE A 141 12.06 5.91 1.20
C ILE A 141 10.99 5.73 0.13
N CYS A 142 11.37 5.22 -1.03
CA CYS A 142 10.45 4.79 -2.07
C CYS A 142 10.42 3.26 -2.14
N VAL A 143 9.22 2.70 -2.24
CA VAL A 143 9.02 1.25 -2.35
C VAL A 143 8.24 0.94 -3.61
N SER A 144 8.82 0.10 -4.46
CA SER A 144 8.19 -0.48 -5.64
C SER A 144 7.50 -1.79 -5.25
N ILE A 145 6.18 -1.78 -5.15
CA ILE A 145 5.37 -2.95 -4.81
C ILE A 145 4.93 -3.64 -6.10
N CYS A 146 5.44 -4.84 -6.35
CA CYS A 146 5.16 -5.63 -7.55
C CYS A 146 4.23 -6.81 -7.24
N PHE A 147 3.09 -6.86 -7.93
CA PHE A 147 2.08 -7.91 -7.79
C PHE A 147 2.26 -9.02 -8.82
N TYR A 148 2.01 -10.24 -8.38
CA TYR A 148 2.00 -11.42 -9.23
C TYR A 148 1.02 -12.47 -8.72
N TYR A 149 0.53 -13.33 -9.61
CA TYR A 149 -0.29 -14.48 -9.22
C TYR A 149 0.61 -15.64 -8.82
N LEU A 150 0.32 -16.26 -7.67
CA LEU A 150 0.95 -17.52 -7.31
C LEU A 150 0.27 -18.65 -8.11
N PRO A 151 1.03 -19.59 -8.67
CA PRO A 151 0.45 -20.81 -9.22
C PRO A 151 -0.26 -21.59 -8.10
N GLU A 152 -1.31 -22.34 -8.47
CA GLU A 152 -1.99 -23.29 -7.57
C GLU A 152 -1.06 -24.43 -7.13
#